data_AF-A0A3M1CKQ3-F1
#
_entry.id   AF-A0A3M1CKQ3-F1
#
_cell.length_a   1.000
_cell.length_b   1.000
_cell.length_c   1.000
_cell.angle_alpha   90.00
_cell.angle_beta   90.00
_cell.angle_gamma   90.00
#
_symmetry.space_group_name_H-M   'P 1'
#
loop_
_entity.id
_entity.type
_entity.pdbx_description
1 polymer ?
#
loop_
_entity_poly.entity_id
_entity_poly.type
_entity_poly.pdbx_seq_one_letter_code
_entity_poly.pdbx_strand_id
1 'polypeptide(L)'
;EMLLSIIKRGEQVKFAKDGSTVMTAAVKLARAHTGRDMVAICADHPFFSYNDWFIGTTEMSAGIPDVIRNLTVSFRYNDLPSLEALFSRYPDRIACVVMEPERTDPPQGDFLHEVQALCRREGALFILDEMITGFRWHLGGAQEEYDLDPDLCGFGKALANGFALSALVGKREIMERGGLQHDKERVFLLSTTHGAENCALAAAIATMREYQHHDVVGRLHRQGQRLIDGITPIIKDLHLEKHFGLAGRPCNLVYVTRDQSGRPSQPFRTLFMQEIIKRGILGPSFVVSYSHSDDDIDYTVKAVGEALQVYRKAIDEGVEKYLQGRPVKPVNRRFN
;
A
#
# COMPACT_ATOMS: atom_id res chain seq x y z
N GLU A 1 17.24 -16.77 -1.08
CA GLU A 1 16.95 -17.94 -0.22
C GLU A 1 16.06 -17.56 0.96
N MET A 2 16.57 -16.83 1.97
CA MET A 2 15.77 -16.48 3.17
C MET A 2 14.42 -15.85 2.85
N LEU A 3 14.36 -14.88 1.93
CA LEU A 3 13.09 -14.28 1.50
C LEU A 3 12.13 -15.32 0.91
N LEU A 4 12.61 -16.23 0.05
CA LEU A 4 11.79 -17.27 -0.58
C LEU A 4 11.36 -18.36 0.41
N SER A 5 12.09 -18.55 1.52
CA SER A 5 11.64 -19.42 2.61
C SER A 5 10.46 -18.84 3.41
N ILE A 6 10.29 -17.52 3.36
CA ILE A 6 9.20 -16.79 4.03
C ILE A 6 8.02 -16.59 3.05
N ILE A 7 8.30 -16.12 1.84
CA ILE A 7 7.31 -15.87 0.78
C ILE A 7 7.16 -17.14 -0.07
N LYS A 8 6.33 -18.07 0.40
CA LYS A 8 6.24 -19.44 -0.15
C LYS A 8 5.63 -19.52 -1.56
N ARG A 9 4.86 -18.53 -1.98
CA ARG A 9 4.26 -18.47 -3.33
C ARG A 9 5.25 -18.01 -4.41
N GLY A 10 6.47 -17.62 -4.02
CA GLY A 10 7.52 -17.18 -4.92
C GLY A 10 8.61 -18.22 -5.13
N GLU A 11 9.07 -18.37 -6.38
CA GLU A 11 10.15 -19.30 -6.73
C GLU A 11 11.47 -18.57 -7.05
N GLN A 12 11.39 -17.32 -7.48
CA GLN A 12 12.53 -16.47 -7.80
C GLN A 12 12.35 -15.06 -7.25
N VAL A 13 13.47 -14.36 -7.07
CA VAL A 13 13.48 -12.97 -6.60
C VAL A 13 14.43 -12.11 -7.44
N LYS A 14 14.01 -10.88 -7.74
CA LYS A 14 14.85 -9.80 -8.26
C LYS A 14 14.81 -8.61 -7.32
N PHE A 15 15.97 -8.22 -6.79
CA PHE A 15 16.07 -7.04 -5.93
C PHE A 15 16.24 -5.74 -6.72
N ALA A 16 15.71 -4.65 -6.16
CA ALA A 16 15.89 -3.27 -6.58
C ALA A 16 15.89 -2.35 -5.36
N LYS A 17 15.92 -1.03 -5.57
CA LYS A 17 16.04 -0.04 -4.50
C LYS A 17 14.72 0.61 -4.07
N ASP A 18 13.70 0.49 -4.89
CA ASP A 18 12.41 1.10 -4.63
C ASP A 18 11.28 0.30 -5.27
N GLY A 19 10.06 0.56 -4.79
CA GLY A 19 8.89 -0.17 -5.22
C GLY A 19 8.45 0.15 -6.65
N SER A 20 8.66 1.39 -7.11
CA SER A 20 8.25 1.78 -8.47
C SER A 20 9.06 1.04 -9.53
N THR A 21 10.35 0.83 -9.27
CA THR A 21 11.24 0.00 -10.09
C THR A 21 10.77 -1.46 -10.12
N VAL A 22 10.40 -2.03 -8.97
CA VAL A 22 9.90 -3.41 -8.87
C VAL A 22 8.56 -3.60 -9.59
N MET A 23 7.60 -2.69 -9.38
CA MET A 23 6.29 -2.79 -10.03
C MET A 23 6.39 -2.57 -11.54
N THR A 24 7.28 -1.68 -11.99
CA THR A 24 7.56 -1.49 -13.42
C THR A 24 8.24 -2.73 -14.04
N ALA A 25 9.15 -3.38 -13.30
CA ALA A 25 9.72 -4.65 -13.72
C ALA A 25 8.65 -5.74 -13.85
N ALA A 26 7.69 -5.80 -12.90
CA ALA A 26 6.57 -6.74 -12.95
C ALA A 26 5.70 -6.53 -14.21
N VAL A 27 5.32 -5.28 -14.51
CA VAL A 27 4.57 -4.92 -15.73
C VAL A 27 5.33 -5.31 -17.00
N LYS A 28 6.65 -5.09 -17.04
CA LYS A 28 7.48 -5.47 -18.20
C LYS A 28 7.52 -6.98 -18.40
N LEU A 29 7.66 -7.75 -17.33
CA LEU A 29 7.60 -9.21 -17.39
C LEU A 29 6.22 -9.69 -17.83
N ALA A 30 5.15 -9.09 -17.33
CA ALA A 30 3.79 -9.43 -17.73
C ALA A 30 3.54 -9.22 -19.22
N ARG A 31 3.94 -8.06 -19.75
CA ARG A 31 3.84 -7.76 -21.19
C ARG A 31 4.64 -8.76 -22.01
N ALA A 32 5.88 -9.03 -21.61
CA ALA A 32 6.73 -9.98 -22.32
C ALA A 32 6.16 -11.41 -22.26
N HIS A 33 5.63 -11.83 -21.11
CA HIS A 33 5.09 -13.16 -20.88
C HIS A 33 3.80 -13.41 -21.69
N THR A 34 2.89 -12.44 -21.70
CA THR A 34 1.57 -12.54 -22.36
C THR A 34 1.56 -12.10 -23.83
N GLY A 35 2.52 -11.27 -24.26
CA GLY A 35 2.50 -10.62 -25.57
C GLY A 35 1.49 -9.46 -25.66
N ARG A 36 0.90 -9.06 -24.53
CA ARG A 36 -0.15 -8.03 -24.43
C ARG A 36 0.43 -6.72 -23.89
N ASP A 37 -0.26 -5.61 -24.08
CA ASP A 37 0.28 -4.27 -23.84
C ASP A 37 -0.38 -3.51 -22.69
N MET A 38 -1.67 -3.77 -22.42
CA MET A 38 -2.43 -3.01 -21.43
C MET A 38 -2.23 -3.51 -20.00
N VAL A 39 -2.36 -2.59 -19.04
CA VAL A 39 -2.32 -2.87 -17.61
C VAL A 39 -3.64 -2.44 -16.99
N ALA A 40 -4.29 -3.32 -16.23
CA ALA A 40 -5.44 -2.96 -15.42
C ALA A 40 -4.99 -2.66 -13.99
N ILE A 41 -5.33 -1.48 -13.46
CA ILE A 41 -4.99 -1.08 -12.09
C ILE A 41 -6.24 -0.84 -11.24
N CYS A 42 -6.15 -1.07 -9.94
CA CYS A 42 -7.21 -0.66 -9.03
C CYS A 42 -7.16 0.88 -8.83
N ALA A 43 -8.22 1.60 -9.22
CA ALA A 43 -8.30 3.07 -9.11
C ALA A 43 -8.42 3.56 -7.66
N ASP A 44 -8.78 2.69 -6.73
CA ASP A 44 -8.93 3.01 -5.31
C ASP A 44 -7.60 2.98 -4.54
N HIS A 45 -6.55 2.50 -5.19
CA HIS A 45 -5.23 2.42 -4.59
C HIS A 45 -4.39 3.64 -4.99
N PRO A 46 -3.77 4.32 -4.02
CA PRO A 46 -3.24 5.66 -4.23
C PRO A 46 -1.93 5.67 -5.04
N PHE A 47 -1.17 4.57 -5.04
CA PHE A 47 0.17 4.57 -5.61
C PHE A 47 0.73 3.17 -5.92
N PHE A 48 1.12 2.92 -7.18
CA PHE A 48 1.91 1.74 -7.56
C PHE A 48 3.33 2.07 -8.05
N SER A 49 3.52 3.24 -8.69
CA SER A 49 4.80 3.58 -9.30
C SER A 49 4.90 5.06 -9.66
N TYR A 50 6.05 5.70 -9.47
CA TYR A 50 6.28 7.05 -10.04
C TYR A 50 6.53 7.01 -11.55
N ASN A 51 6.65 5.83 -12.17
CA ASN A 51 6.91 5.71 -13.60
C ASN A 51 5.62 5.96 -14.41
N ASP A 52 5.81 6.39 -15.66
CA ASP A 52 4.77 6.93 -16.55
C ASP A 52 3.53 6.05 -16.70
N TRP A 53 3.69 4.72 -16.65
CA TRP A 53 2.58 3.77 -16.79
C TRP A 53 1.52 3.90 -15.67
N PHE A 54 1.90 4.37 -14.48
CA PHE A 54 0.97 4.62 -13.38
C PHE A 54 0.78 6.11 -13.13
N ILE A 55 1.87 6.89 -12.93
CA ILE A 55 1.69 8.27 -12.48
C ILE A 55 0.90 9.13 -13.49
N GLY A 56 0.96 8.75 -14.78
CA GLY A 56 0.18 9.35 -15.85
C GLY A 56 -1.34 9.13 -15.76
N THR A 57 -1.82 8.21 -14.90
CA THR A 57 -3.24 7.99 -14.61
C THR A 57 -3.76 8.88 -13.48
N THR A 58 -2.87 9.63 -12.80
CA THR A 58 -3.23 10.54 -11.71
C THR A 58 -3.44 11.98 -12.21
N GLU A 59 -3.79 12.89 -11.30
CA GLU A 59 -3.85 14.33 -11.61
C GLU A 59 -2.48 14.95 -11.95
N MET A 60 -1.37 14.26 -11.64
CA MET A 60 0.00 14.71 -11.88
C MET A 60 0.61 14.05 -13.12
N SER A 61 -0.05 14.18 -14.27
CA SER A 61 0.32 13.53 -15.53
C SER A 61 1.17 14.39 -16.49
N ALA A 62 1.64 15.57 -16.04
CA ALA A 62 2.42 16.48 -16.88
C ALA A 62 3.72 15.82 -17.38
N GLY A 63 4.00 15.91 -18.68
CA GLY A 63 5.18 15.34 -19.33
C GLY A 63 4.99 13.91 -19.86
N ILE A 64 3.84 13.28 -19.64
CA ILE A 64 3.59 11.89 -20.04
C ILE A 64 2.68 11.85 -21.28
N PRO A 65 3.14 11.27 -22.40
CA PRO A 65 2.35 11.16 -23.61
C PRO A 65 1.07 10.33 -23.45
N ASP A 66 0.00 10.71 -24.15
CA ASP A 66 -1.27 9.97 -24.12
C ASP A 66 -1.13 8.52 -24.59
N VAL A 67 -0.20 8.23 -25.51
CA VAL A 67 0.08 6.85 -25.94
C VAL A 67 0.56 5.97 -24.78
N ILE A 68 1.25 6.52 -23.79
CA ILE A 68 1.66 5.77 -22.59
C ILE A 68 0.50 5.65 -21.61
N ARG A 69 -0.24 6.75 -21.41
CA ARG A 69 -1.40 6.79 -20.50
C ARG A 69 -2.50 5.82 -20.92
N ASN A 70 -2.76 5.71 -22.22
CA ASN A 70 -3.80 4.86 -22.78
C ASN A 70 -3.48 3.35 -22.68
N LEU A 71 -2.27 2.97 -22.28
CA LEU A 71 -1.91 1.59 -21.98
C LEU A 71 -2.33 1.14 -20.57
N THR A 72 -2.87 2.05 -19.76
CA THR A 72 -3.32 1.73 -18.41
C THR A 72 -4.81 2.03 -18.27
N VAL A 73 -5.58 1.02 -17.88
CA VAL A 73 -7.01 1.10 -17.61
C VAL A 73 -7.26 0.78 -16.14
N SER A 74 -8.43 1.13 -15.61
CA SER A 74 -8.67 1.02 -14.19
C SER A 74 -10.03 0.46 -13.83
N PHE A 75 -10.07 -0.35 -12.77
CA PHE A 75 -11.26 -0.95 -12.16
C PHE A 75 -11.39 -0.49 -10.70
N ARG A 76 -12.47 -0.91 -10.02
CA ARG A 76 -12.81 -0.49 -8.65
C ARG A 76 -12.61 -1.64 -7.66
N TYR A 77 -12.08 -1.34 -6.48
CA TYR A 77 -11.88 -2.35 -5.42
C TYR A 77 -13.24 -2.83 -4.88
N ASN A 78 -13.35 -4.13 -4.56
CA ASN A 78 -14.62 -4.78 -4.17
C ASN A 78 -15.76 -4.67 -5.22
N ASP A 79 -15.43 -4.45 -6.49
CA ASP A 79 -16.37 -4.40 -7.61
C ASP A 79 -15.81 -5.23 -8.77
N LEU A 80 -15.99 -6.55 -8.68
CA LEU A 80 -15.55 -7.50 -9.71
C LEU A 80 -16.16 -7.18 -11.09
N PRO A 81 -17.46 -6.83 -11.22
CA PRO A 81 -18.04 -6.44 -12.52
C PRO A 81 -17.28 -5.32 -13.22
N SER A 82 -16.72 -4.35 -12.48
CA SER A 82 -15.89 -3.30 -13.09
C SER A 82 -14.63 -3.83 -13.77
N LEU A 83 -14.03 -4.92 -13.25
CA LEU A 83 -12.87 -5.56 -13.86
C LEU A 83 -13.28 -6.46 -15.04
N GLU A 84 -14.39 -7.20 -14.93
CA GLU A 84 -14.95 -8.01 -16.03
C GLU A 84 -15.29 -7.15 -17.26
N ALA A 85 -15.79 -5.94 -17.03
CA ALA A 85 -16.07 -4.98 -18.09
C ALA A 85 -14.80 -4.56 -18.85
N LEU A 86 -13.63 -4.49 -18.19
CA LEU A 86 -12.36 -4.19 -18.86
C LEU A 86 -11.93 -5.33 -19.79
N PHE A 87 -11.99 -6.58 -19.32
CA PHE A 87 -11.66 -7.74 -20.16
C PHE A 87 -12.61 -7.86 -21.35
N SER A 88 -13.90 -7.59 -21.16
CA SER A 88 -14.89 -7.54 -22.24
C SER A 88 -14.60 -6.44 -23.27
N ARG A 89 -14.15 -5.27 -22.81
CA ARG A 89 -13.85 -4.11 -23.67
C ARG A 89 -12.51 -4.24 -24.40
N TYR A 90 -11.55 -4.92 -23.80
CA TYR A 90 -10.17 -5.05 -24.28
C TYR A 90 -9.77 -6.53 -24.39
N PRO A 91 -10.45 -7.33 -25.22
CA PRO A 91 -10.20 -8.75 -25.33
C PRO A 91 -8.76 -9.01 -25.76
N ASP A 92 -8.06 -9.89 -25.05
CA ASP A 92 -6.66 -10.27 -25.30
C ASP A 92 -5.63 -9.12 -25.29
N ARG A 93 -5.95 -7.98 -24.68
CA ARG A 93 -5.06 -6.81 -24.61
C ARG A 93 -4.48 -6.54 -23.23
N ILE A 94 -5.11 -7.06 -22.17
CA ILE A 94 -4.66 -6.85 -20.79
C ILE A 94 -3.60 -7.90 -20.43
N ALA A 95 -2.37 -7.43 -20.19
CA ALA A 95 -1.24 -8.25 -19.79
C ALA A 95 -1.27 -8.63 -18.31
N CYS A 96 -1.74 -7.71 -17.47
CA CYS A 96 -1.80 -7.93 -16.02
C CYS A 96 -2.84 -7.06 -15.33
N VAL A 97 -3.28 -7.54 -14.17
CA VAL A 97 -4.05 -6.80 -13.17
C VAL A 97 -3.12 -6.51 -11.99
N VAL A 98 -2.97 -5.24 -11.63
CA VAL A 98 -2.11 -4.78 -10.53
C VAL A 98 -2.96 -4.16 -9.42
N MET A 99 -2.79 -4.63 -8.19
CA MET A 99 -3.49 -4.09 -7.02
C MET A 99 -2.74 -4.29 -5.70
N GLU A 100 -2.96 -3.42 -4.71
CA GLU A 100 -2.66 -3.73 -3.30
C GLU A 100 -3.68 -4.81 -2.84
N PRO A 101 -3.28 -5.79 -2.02
CA PRO A 101 -4.21 -6.79 -1.48
C PRO A 101 -5.30 -6.15 -0.62
N GLU A 102 -4.93 -5.18 0.20
CA GLU A 102 -5.80 -4.38 1.06
C GLU A 102 -5.14 -3.02 1.30
N ARG A 103 -5.92 -1.94 1.32
CA ARG A 103 -5.42 -0.58 1.60
C ARG A 103 -5.98 0.01 2.89
N THR A 104 -7.27 0.31 2.89
CA THR A 104 -8.01 0.92 4.01
C THR A 104 -9.24 0.10 4.31
N ASP A 105 -9.96 -0.29 3.26
CA ASP A 105 -11.11 -1.18 3.35
C ASP A 105 -10.66 -2.62 3.12
N PRO A 106 -11.14 -3.58 3.93
CA PRO A 106 -10.85 -4.99 3.72
C PRO A 106 -11.52 -5.50 2.43
N PRO A 107 -11.01 -6.60 1.84
CA PRO A 107 -11.70 -7.28 0.76
C PRO A 107 -13.07 -7.79 1.24
N GLN A 108 -14.09 -7.67 0.39
CA GLN A 108 -15.44 -8.15 0.65
C GLN A 108 -15.66 -9.53 0.03
N GLY A 109 -16.21 -10.46 0.82
CA GLY A 109 -16.47 -11.83 0.36
C GLY A 109 -15.21 -12.47 -0.25
N ASP A 110 -15.36 -13.05 -1.43
CA ASP A 110 -14.30 -13.74 -2.16
C ASP A 110 -13.61 -12.86 -3.21
N PHE A 111 -13.78 -11.54 -3.17
CA PHE A 111 -13.32 -10.61 -4.21
C PHE A 111 -11.88 -10.86 -4.71
N LEU A 112 -10.91 -11.05 -3.80
CA LEU A 112 -9.51 -11.28 -4.20
C LEU A 112 -9.33 -12.62 -4.93
N HIS A 113 -10.04 -13.67 -4.50
CA HIS A 113 -10.02 -14.97 -5.16
C HIS A 113 -10.70 -14.92 -6.53
N GLU A 114 -11.79 -14.15 -6.65
CA GLU A 114 -12.50 -13.94 -7.92
C GLU A 114 -11.66 -13.16 -8.93
N VAL A 115 -10.94 -12.10 -8.48
CA VAL A 115 -9.97 -11.38 -9.33
C VAL A 115 -8.88 -12.32 -9.82
N GLN A 116 -8.31 -13.14 -8.94
CA GLN A 116 -7.29 -14.14 -9.31
C GLN A 116 -7.84 -15.14 -10.34
N ALA A 117 -9.04 -15.68 -10.11
CA ALA A 117 -9.67 -16.64 -11.02
C ALA A 117 -9.97 -16.00 -12.39
N LEU A 118 -10.42 -14.74 -12.41
CA LEU A 118 -10.64 -13.96 -13.62
C LEU A 118 -9.33 -13.76 -14.39
N CYS A 119 -8.24 -13.35 -13.73
CA CYS A 119 -6.93 -13.20 -14.37
C CYS A 119 -6.49 -14.49 -15.08
N ARG A 120 -6.61 -15.64 -14.38
CA ARG A 120 -6.29 -16.96 -14.93
C ARG A 120 -7.14 -17.32 -16.15
N ARG A 121 -8.45 -17.09 -16.08
CA ARG A 121 -9.39 -17.36 -17.17
C ARG A 121 -9.08 -16.52 -18.41
N GLU A 122 -8.76 -15.24 -18.22
CA GLU A 122 -8.53 -14.28 -19.30
C GLU A 122 -7.07 -14.27 -19.78
N GLY A 123 -6.17 -15.05 -19.16
CA GLY A 123 -4.74 -15.13 -19.52
C GLY A 123 -3.93 -13.87 -19.16
N ALA A 124 -4.39 -13.08 -18.20
CA ALA A 124 -3.64 -11.95 -17.64
C ALA A 124 -2.92 -12.37 -16.35
N LEU A 125 -1.78 -11.75 -16.04
CA LEU A 125 -1.09 -12.01 -14.78
C LEU A 125 -1.73 -11.26 -13.62
N PHE A 126 -1.88 -11.93 -12.47
CA PHE A 126 -2.31 -11.32 -11.22
C PHE A 126 -1.08 -10.84 -10.41
N ILE A 127 -0.96 -9.53 -10.24
CA ILE A 127 0.20 -8.90 -9.61
C ILE A 127 -0.23 -8.16 -8.34
N LEU A 128 0.35 -8.53 -7.20
CA LEU A 128 0.10 -7.85 -5.93
C LEU A 128 1.23 -6.85 -5.59
N ASP A 129 0.83 -5.62 -5.28
CA ASP A 129 1.71 -4.65 -4.62
C ASP A 129 1.65 -4.89 -3.11
N GLU A 130 2.64 -5.62 -2.59
CA GLU A 130 2.79 -5.93 -1.17
C GLU A 130 3.77 -4.99 -0.47
N MET A 131 3.97 -3.78 -0.99
CA MET A 131 4.93 -2.83 -0.43
C MET A 131 4.58 -2.37 0.99
N ILE A 132 3.33 -2.50 1.42
CA ILE A 132 2.87 -2.16 2.78
C ILE A 132 2.38 -3.39 3.54
N THR A 133 1.63 -4.27 2.87
CA THR A 133 1.06 -5.48 3.47
C THR A 133 2.12 -6.54 3.78
N GLY A 134 3.17 -6.62 2.96
CA GLY A 134 4.32 -7.51 3.16
C GLY A 134 5.01 -7.28 4.50
N PHE A 135 5.28 -8.36 5.24
CA PHE A 135 5.87 -8.32 6.59
C PHE A 135 5.06 -7.52 7.63
N ARG A 136 3.78 -7.23 7.36
CA ARG A 136 2.94 -6.42 8.25
C ARG A 136 1.58 -7.05 8.53
N TRP A 137 0.85 -7.49 7.50
CA TRP A 137 -0.40 -8.22 7.71
C TRP A 137 -0.10 -9.61 8.28
N HIS A 138 0.80 -10.28 7.58
CA HIS A 138 1.36 -11.57 7.91
C HIS A 138 2.85 -11.57 7.52
N LEU A 139 3.66 -12.44 8.12
CA LEU A 139 5.09 -12.55 7.79
C LEU A 139 5.29 -12.92 6.31
N GLY A 140 4.45 -13.81 5.78
CA GLY A 140 4.38 -14.19 4.37
C GLY A 140 3.73 -13.14 3.44
N GLY A 141 3.33 -11.98 3.95
CA GLY A 141 2.53 -10.99 3.22
C GLY A 141 1.02 -11.28 3.24
N ALA A 142 0.23 -10.34 2.75
CA ALA A 142 -1.22 -10.49 2.65
C ALA A 142 -1.64 -11.61 1.70
N GLN A 143 -0.79 -12.02 0.75
CA GLN A 143 -1.03 -13.25 -0.01
C GLN A 143 -1.17 -14.49 0.89
N GLU A 144 -0.44 -14.56 2.01
CA GLU A 144 -0.58 -15.67 2.96
C GLU A 144 -1.79 -15.45 3.88
N GLU A 145 -2.04 -14.21 4.31
CA GLU A 145 -3.22 -13.84 5.11
C GLU A 145 -4.54 -14.20 4.41
N TYR A 146 -4.59 -14.02 3.09
CA TYR A 146 -5.79 -14.23 2.27
C TYR A 146 -5.75 -15.49 1.41
N ASP A 147 -4.76 -16.38 1.61
CA ASP A 147 -4.55 -17.60 0.81
C ASP A 147 -4.57 -17.40 -0.73
N LEU A 148 -3.88 -16.35 -1.17
CA LEU A 148 -3.74 -16.01 -2.59
C LEU A 148 -2.50 -16.68 -3.19
N ASP A 149 -2.55 -16.89 -4.51
CA ASP A 149 -1.48 -17.45 -5.33
C ASP A 149 -1.25 -16.54 -6.56
N PRO A 150 -0.72 -15.33 -6.32
CA PRO A 150 -0.42 -14.34 -7.34
C PRO A 150 0.76 -14.78 -8.22
N ASP A 151 0.82 -14.23 -9.43
CA ASP A 151 1.88 -14.55 -10.39
C ASP A 151 3.19 -13.81 -10.07
N LEU A 152 3.05 -12.56 -9.63
CA LEU A 152 4.16 -11.69 -9.19
C LEU A 152 3.74 -10.85 -7.98
N CYS A 153 4.69 -10.53 -7.11
CA CYS A 153 4.50 -9.69 -5.94
C CYS A 153 5.67 -8.71 -5.76
N GLY A 154 5.34 -7.45 -5.49
CA GLY A 154 6.31 -6.44 -5.10
C GLY A 154 6.41 -6.27 -3.59
N PHE A 155 7.60 -6.37 -3.03
CA PHE A 155 7.88 -6.16 -1.60
C PHE A 155 8.86 -5.01 -1.38
N GLY A 156 8.82 -4.39 -0.20
CA GLY A 156 9.74 -3.32 0.20
C GLY A 156 9.51 -2.92 1.66
N LYS A 157 9.76 -1.65 1.98
CA LYS A 157 9.51 -1.03 3.30
C LYS A 157 9.98 -1.89 4.48
N ALA A 158 9.06 -2.63 5.10
CA ALA A 158 9.33 -3.49 6.25
C ALA A 158 10.38 -4.57 5.96
N LEU A 159 10.53 -5.00 4.69
CA LEU A 159 11.53 -5.99 4.26
C LEU A 159 12.96 -5.69 4.75
N ALA A 160 13.36 -4.41 4.79
CA ALA A 160 14.72 -4.01 5.14
C ALA A 160 14.78 -2.93 6.23
N ASN A 161 13.70 -2.77 6.99
CA ASN A 161 13.58 -1.90 8.17
C ASN A 161 14.26 -0.51 8.02
N GLY A 162 14.00 0.18 6.91
CA GLY A 162 14.50 1.54 6.63
C GLY A 162 15.64 1.63 5.63
N PHE A 163 16.27 0.53 5.23
CA PHE A 163 17.22 0.52 4.11
C PHE A 163 16.51 0.49 2.75
N ALA A 164 17.12 1.11 1.74
CA ALA A 164 16.60 1.08 0.37
C ALA A 164 16.72 -0.33 -0.23
N LEU A 165 15.62 -1.08 -0.15
CA LEU A 165 15.46 -2.39 -0.76
C LEU A 165 13.99 -2.65 -1.10
N SER A 166 13.78 -3.13 -2.32
CA SER A 166 12.54 -3.74 -2.76
C SER A 166 12.85 -5.05 -3.48
N ALA A 167 11.88 -5.94 -3.53
CA ALA A 167 12.01 -7.25 -4.15
C ALA A 167 10.79 -7.54 -5.03
N LEU A 168 11.04 -7.90 -6.28
CA LEU A 168 10.06 -8.58 -7.12
C LEU A 168 10.19 -10.08 -6.87
N VAL A 169 9.13 -10.72 -6.42
CA VAL A 169 9.06 -12.15 -6.17
C VAL A 169 7.98 -12.75 -7.05
N GLY A 170 8.17 -13.95 -7.57
CA GLY A 170 7.09 -14.62 -8.31
C GLY A 170 7.49 -15.95 -8.93
N LYS A 171 6.62 -16.45 -9.79
CA LYS A 171 6.78 -17.74 -10.46
C LYS A 171 7.97 -17.74 -11.41
N ARG A 172 8.68 -18.86 -11.45
CA ARG A 172 9.92 -19.03 -12.23
C ARG A 172 9.69 -18.75 -13.70
N GLU A 173 8.64 -19.31 -14.29
CA GLU A 173 8.34 -19.18 -15.72
C GLU A 173 8.11 -17.72 -16.19
N ILE A 174 7.74 -16.84 -15.27
CA ILE A 174 7.55 -15.40 -15.53
C ILE A 174 8.85 -14.66 -15.25
N MET A 175 9.49 -14.92 -14.10
CA MET A 175 10.72 -14.26 -13.67
C MET A 175 11.89 -14.54 -14.64
N GLU A 176 11.96 -15.74 -15.21
CA GLU A 176 12.99 -16.13 -16.18
C GLU A 176 12.93 -15.29 -17.46
N ARG A 177 11.79 -14.68 -17.82
CA ARG A 177 11.71 -13.74 -18.96
C ARG A 177 12.63 -12.53 -18.85
N GLY A 178 13.02 -12.16 -17.63
CA GLY A 178 14.01 -11.12 -17.36
C GLY A 178 15.45 -11.61 -17.23
N GLY A 179 15.66 -12.93 -17.36
CA GLY A 179 16.94 -13.60 -17.25
C GLY A 179 17.61 -13.89 -18.60
N LEU A 180 18.46 -14.91 -18.60
CA LEU A 180 19.18 -15.40 -19.79
C LEU A 180 18.83 -16.85 -20.14
N GLN A 181 18.03 -17.51 -19.32
CA GLN A 181 17.77 -18.95 -19.38
C GLN A 181 16.45 -19.24 -20.12
N HIS A 182 16.30 -18.71 -21.34
CA HIS A 182 15.16 -18.99 -22.23
C HIS A 182 15.50 -18.67 -23.70
N ASP A 183 14.63 -19.08 -24.63
CA ASP A 183 14.76 -18.93 -26.08
C ASP A 183 13.91 -17.80 -26.70
N LYS A 184 13.12 -17.09 -25.88
CA LYS A 184 12.28 -15.95 -26.29
C LYS A 184 13.07 -14.64 -26.44
N GLU A 185 12.45 -13.62 -27.05
CA GLU A 185 12.98 -12.25 -27.09
C GLU A 185 13.37 -11.75 -25.69
N ARG A 186 14.56 -11.15 -25.59
CA ARG A 186 15.17 -10.74 -24.32
C ARG A 186 14.46 -9.51 -23.75
N VAL A 187 14.01 -9.62 -22.50
CA VAL A 187 13.54 -8.45 -21.75
C VAL A 187 14.73 -7.80 -21.07
N PHE A 188 15.03 -6.55 -21.43
CA PHE A 188 15.94 -5.73 -20.62
C PHE A 188 15.22 -5.37 -19.31
N LEU A 189 15.29 -6.23 -18.28
CA LEU A 189 14.45 -6.08 -17.10
C LEU A 189 14.83 -4.83 -16.29
N LEU A 190 16.03 -4.84 -15.71
CA LEU A 190 16.55 -3.78 -14.84
C LEU A 190 18.08 -3.72 -14.94
N SER A 191 18.62 -2.49 -14.93
CA SER A 191 20.04 -2.21 -14.71
C SER A 191 20.16 -1.10 -13.68
N THR A 192 20.78 -1.38 -12.54
CA THR A 192 20.94 -0.42 -11.45
C THR A 192 22.31 -0.59 -10.81
N THR A 193 23.06 0.50 -10.69
CA THR A 193 24.42 0.49 -10.10
C THR A 193 24.42 -0.07 -8.68
N HIS A 194 23.40 0.28 -7.90
CA HIS A 194 23.30 -0.11 -6.49
C HIS A 194 22.36 -1.30 -6.26
N GLY A 195 21.81 -1.94 -7.29
CA GLY A 195 20.74 -2.94 -7.13
C GLY A 195 21.07 -4.11 -6.20
N ALA A 196 22.34 -4.52 -6.16
CA ALA A 196 22.86 -5.57 -5.29
C ALA A 196 23.76 -5.04 -4.17
N GLU A 197 23.60 -3.78 -3.76
CA GLU A 197 24.37 -3.22 -2.66
C GLU A 197 24.14 -4.00 -1.35
N ASN A 198 25.25 -4.43 -0.75
CA ASN A 198 25.26 -5.43 0.32
C ASN A 198 24.64 -4.97 1.64
N CYS A 199 24.70 -3.67 1.97
CA CYS A 199 24.20 -3.17 3.26
C CYS A 199 22.67 -3.36 3.40
N ALA A 200 21.92 -3.09 2.34
CA ALA A 200 20.46 -3.24 2.32
C ALA A 200 20.04 -4.72 2.36
N LEU A 201 20.80 -5.60 1.68
CA LEU A 201 20.57 -7.05 1.74
C LEU A 201 20.90 -7.61 3.14
N ALA A 202 21.98 -7.15 3.76
CA ALA A 202 22.32 -7.52 5.14
C ALA A 202 21.25 -7.06 6.14
N ALA A 203 20.74 -5.83 5.98
CA ALA A 203 19.64 -5.30 6.79
C ALA A 203 18.36 -6.13 6.62
N ALA A 204 18.04 -6.56 5.40
CA ALA A 204 16.89 -7.43 5.15
C ALA A 204 17.05 -8.81 5.79
N ILE A 205 18.26 -9.41 5.72
CA ILE A 205 18.55 -10.68 6.40
C ILE A 205 18.39 -10.54 7.91
N ALA A 206 18.95 -9.48 8.51
CA ALA A 206 18.81 -9.22 9.94
C ALA A 206 17.34 -9.01 10.33
N THR A 207 16.60 -8.22 9.55
CA THR A 207 15.17 -7.97 9.76
C THR A 207 14.38 -9.28 9.71
N MET A 208 14.55 -10.10 8.67
CA MET A 208 13.85 -11.38 8.54
C MET A 208 14.16 -12.34 9.69
N ARG A 209 15.40 -12.34 10.23
CA ARG A 209 15.73 -13.11 11.44
C ARG A 209 14.96 -12.63 12.66
N GLU A 210 14.86 -11.33 12.89
CA GLU A 210 14.05 -10.77 13.99
C GLU A 210 12.59 -11.23 13.88
N TYR A 211 12.01 -11.19 12.69
CA TYR A 211 10.65 -11.70 12.45
C TYR A 211 10.50 -13.21 12.68
N GLN A 212 11.56 -14.00 12.51
CA GLN A 212 11.55 -15.45 12.77
C GLN A 212 11.74 -15.78 14.26
N HIS A 213 12.44 -14.93 15.01
CA HIS A 213 12.70 -15.13 16.44
C HIS A 213 11.63 -14.49 17.35
N HIS A 214 10.91 -13.49 16.84
CA HIS A 214 9.94 -12.74 17.62
C HIS A 214 8.59 -12.65 16.91
N ASP A 215 7.50 -12.65 17.68
CA ASP A 215 6.15 -12.37 17.18
C ASP A 215 5.99 -10.87 16.88
N VAL A 216 6.65 -10.40 15.83
CA VAL A 216 6.61 -9.00 15.39
C VAL A 216 5.21 -8.66 14.91
N VAL A 217 4.68 -9.45 13.96
CA VAL A 217 3.37 -9.20 13.33
C VAL A 217 2.26 -9.21 14.38
N GLY A 218 2.20 -10.21 15.26
CA GLY A 218 1.19 -10.26 16.31
C GLY A 218 1.29 -9.08 17.28
N ARG A 219 2.51 -8.61 17.62
CA ARG A 219 2.67 -7.38 18.41
C ARG A 219 2.12 -6.15 17.70
N LEU A 220 2.36 -6.01 16.39
CA LEU A 220 1.80 -4.90 15.61
C LEU A 220 0.26 -4.90 15.64
N HIS A 221 -0.37 -6.07 15.46
CA HIS A 221 -1.82 -6.17 15.56
C HIS A 221 -2.33 -5.83 16.97
N ARG A 222 -1.69 -6.34 18.03
CA ARG A 222 -2.07 -6.05 19.42
C ARG A 222 -1.96 -4.57 19.76
N GLN A 223 -0.85 -3.92 19.41
CA GLN A 223 -0.66 -2.48 19.68
C GLN A 223 -1.62 -1.61 18.87
N GLY A 224 -1.86 -2.00 17.61
CA GLY A 224 -2.88 -1.40 16.78
C GLY A 224 -4.28 -1.50 17.37
N GLN A 225 -4.64 -2.68 17.88
CA GLN A 225 -5.95 -2.91 18.48
C GLN A 225 -6.11 -2.10 19.76
N ARG A 226 -5.05 -2.00 20.58
CA ARG A 226 -5.03 -1.15 21.77
C ARG A 226 -5.29 0.32 21.43
N LEU A 227 -4.73 0.84 20.33
CA LEU A 227 -5.06 2.19 19.86
C LEU A 227 -6.54 2.33 19.50
N ILE A 228 -7.11 1.36 18.79
CA ILE A 228 -8.55 1.37 18.42
C ILE A 228 -9.41 1.37 19.68
N ASP A 229 -9.13 0.46 20.61
CA ASP A 229 -9.91 0.27 21.83
C ASP A 229 -9.79 1.49 22.77
N GLY A 230 -8.64 2.17 22.78
CA GLY A 230 -8.44 3.39 23.56
C GLY A 230 -9.07 4.63 22.95
N ILE A 231 -9.04 4.78 21.62
CA ILE A 231 -9.53 6.00 20.93
C ILE A 231 -11.03 5.94 20.68
N THR A 232 -11.59 4.77 20.39
CA THR A 232 -13.01 4.63 20.01
C THR A 232 -13.99 5.16 21.08
N PRO A 233 -13.81 4.85 22.39
CA PRO A 233 -14.66 5.41 23.44
C PRO A 233 -14.60 6.94 23.49
N ILE A 234 -13.40 7.51 23.31
CA ILE A 234 -13.21 8.97 23.32
C ILE A 234 -13.98 9.65 22.19
N ILE A 235 -13.96 9.07 20.99
CA ILE A 235 -14.74 9.58 19.85
C ILE A 235 -16.24 9.62 20.20
N LYS A 236 -16.74 8.56 20.85
CA LYS A 236 -18.15 8.44 21.26
C LYS A 236 -18.53 9.43 22.35
N ASP A 237 -17.70 9.55 23.38
CA ASP A 237 -17.93 10.46 24.51
C ASP A 237 -17.93 11.93 24.09
N LEU A 238 -17.20 12.27 23.02
CA LEU A 238 -17.18 13.61 22.42
C LEU A 238 -18.21 13.80 21.29
N HIS A 239 -19.03 12.78 20.99
CA HIS A 239 -20.00 12.79 19.89
C HIS A 239 -19.38 13.17 18.53
N LEU A 240 -18.23 12.56 18.21
CA LEU A 240 -17.45 12.83 17.01
C LEU A 240 -17.51 11.70 15.96
N GLU A 241 -18.40 10.72 16.08
CA GLU A 241 -18.44 9.54 15.20
C GLU A 241 -18.65 9.90 13.72
N LYS A 242 -19.35 11.02 13.45
CA LYS A 242 -19.54 11.55 12.09
C LYS A 242 -18.36 12.39 11.58
N HIS A 243 -17.45 12.77 12.48
CA HIS A 243 -16.42 13.78 12.23
C HIS A 243 -14.99 13.22 12.28
N PHE A 244 -14.76 12.18 13.08
CA PHE A 244 -13.46 11.56 13.25
C PHE A 244 -13.61 10.03 13.30
N GLY A 245 -12.67 9.32 12.68
CA GLY A 245 -12.64 7.85 12.73
C GLY A 245 -11.24 7.29 12.52
N LEU A 246 -11.11 5.99 12.79
CA LEU A 246 -9.94 5.19 12.46
C LEU A 246 -10.31 4.23 11.32
N ALA A 247 -9.39 4.00 10.40
CA ALA A 247 -9.59 3.10 9.26
C ALA A 247 -8.30 2.34 8.93
N GLY A 248 -8.43 1.24 8.19
CA GLY A 248 -7.37 0.27 7.96
C GLY A 248 -7.30 -0.79 9.07
N ARG A 249 -6.37 -1.74 8.89
CA ARG A 249 -6.14 -2.82 9.86
C ARG A 249 -5.37 -2.30 11.08
N PRO A 250 -5.54 -2.92 12.26
CA PRO A 250 -4.82 -2.55 13.48
C PRO A 250 -3.34 -2.24 13.28
N CYS A 251 -2.60 -3.08 12.56
CA CYS A 251 -1.18 -2.88 12.35
C CYS A 251 -0.81 -1.75 11.37
N ASN A 252 -1.74 -1.05 10.71
CA ASN A 252 -1.45 0.09 9.83
C ASN A 252 -2.66 1.03 9.74
N LEU A 253 -2.96 1.73 10.83
CA LEU A 253 -4.14 2.59 10.91
C LEU A 253 -3.89 3.96 10.29
N VAL A 254 -4.94 4.51 9.70
CA VAL A 254 -5.05 5.92 9.33
C VAL A 254 -6.22 6.53 10.09
N TYR A 255 -6.12 7.81 10.43
CA TYR A 255 -7.25 8.56 10.97
C TYR A 255 -7.94 9.33 9.86
N VAL A 256 -9.25 9.44 9.98
CA VAL A 256 -10.15 10.09 9.04
C VAL A 256 -10.73 11.32 9.72
N THR A 257 -10.55 12.49 9.12
CA THR A 257 -11.03 13.77 9.66
C THR A 257 -12.03 14.42 8.72
N ARG A 258 -13.14 14.89 9.26
CA ARG A 258 -14.27 15.49 8.54
C ARG A 258 -14.71 16.82 9.15
N ASP A 259 -15.22 17.71 8.30
CA ASP A 259 -15.78 18.99 8.71
C ASP A 259 -17.14 18.86 9.43
N GLN A 260 -17.76 20.00 9.73
CA GLN A 260 -19.10 20.07 10.36
C GLN A 260 -20.19 19.38 9.55
N SER A 261 -20.03 19.27 8.24
CA SER A 261 -20.97 18.60 7.34
C SER A 261 -20.68 17.10 7.18
N GLY A 262 -19.68 16.57 7.89
CA GLY A 262 -19.28 15.17 7.78
C GLY A 262 -18.49 14.84 6.52
N ARG A 263 -17.93 15.84 5.82
CA ARG A 263 -17.13 15.62 4.60
C ARG A 263 -15.63 15.60 4.92
N PRO A 264 -14.81 14.77 4.25
CA PRO A 264 -13.35 14.77 4.41
C PRO A 264 -12.78 16.20 4.35
N SER A 265 -11.95 16.58 5.31
CA SER A 265 -11.53 17.98 5.47
C SER A 265 -10.05 18.12 5.82
N GLN A 266 -9.32 18.78 4.93
CA GLN A 266 -7.89 19.08 5.10
C GLN A 266 -7.60 20.09 6.23
N PRO A 267 -8.38 21.18 6.42
CA PRO A 267 -8.24 22.04 7.59
C PRO A 267 -8.34 21.28 8.90
N PHE A 268 -9.35 20.42 9.05
CA PHE A 268 -9.52 19.60 10.25
C PHE A 268 -8.44 18.53 10.39
N ARG A 269 -7.97 17.94 9.28
CA ARG A 269 -6.79 17.06 9.29
C ARG A 269 -5.55 17.76 9.84
N THR A 270 -5.37 19.01 9.43
CA THR A 270 -4.25 19.86 9.85
C THR A 270 -4.37 20.23 11.30
N LEU A 271 -5.57 20.62 11.76
CA LEU A 271 -5.83 20.93 13.16
C LEU A 271 -5.54 19.72 14.04
N PHE A 272 -6.03 18.53 13.68
CA PHE A 272 -5.76 17.32 14.45
C PHE A 272 -4.25 17.03 14.54
N MET A 273 -3.54 17.08 13.40
CA MET A 273 -2.08 16.92 13.37
C MET A 273 -1.36 17.95 14.24
N GLN A 274 -1.74 19.23 14.14
CA GLN A 274 -1.18 20.29 14.97
C GLN A 274 -1.33 19.95 16.46
N GLU A 275 -2.51 19.51 16.87
CA GLU A 275 -2.81 19.26 18.27
C GLU A 275 -2.10 18.02 18.83
N ILE A 276 -1.95 16.95 18.05
CA ILE A 276 -1.13 15.80 18.48
C ILE A 276 0.37 16.14 18.49
N ILE A 277 0.86 16.98 17.57
CA ILE A 277 2.26 17.46 17.55
C ILE A 277 2.57 18.31 18.78
N LYS A 278 1.65 19.21 19.20
CA LYS A 278 1.78 19.98 20.45
C LYS A 278 1.92 19.09 21.69
N ARG A 279 1.47 17.84 21.60
CA ARG A 279 1.54 16.80 22.63
C ARG A 279 2.65 15.78 22.38
N GLY A 280 3.61 16.11 21.52
CA GLY A 280 4.79 15.29 21.27
C GLY A 280 4.56 14.07 20.37
N ILE A 281 3.40 13.95 19.72
CA ILE A 281 3.11 12.85 18.78
C ILE A 281 3.30 13.31 17.34
N LEU A 282 4.27 12.71 16.65
CA LEU A 282 4.49 12.88 15.21
C LEU A 282 3.82 11.73 14.45
N GLY A 283 2.56 11.90 14.06
CA GLY A 283 1.80 10.85 13.37
C GLY A 283 0.92 11.42 12.25
N PRO A 284 1.35 11.41 10.98
CA PRO A 284 0.45 11.69 9.85
C PRO A 284 -0.57 10.55 9.62
N SER A 285 -0.35 9.41 10.28
CA SER A 285 -1.19 8.22 10.41
C SER A 285 -0.73 7.46 11.67
N PHE A 286 -1.45 6.41 12.07
CA PHE A 286 -1.13 5.59 13.24
C PHE A 286 -0.60 4.21 12.80
N VAL A 287 0.64 4.21 12.28
CA VAL A 287 1.33 2.98 11.91
C VAL A 287 2.23 2.54 13.06
N VAL A 288 1.84 1.46 13.74
CA VAL A 288 2.59 0.96 14.90
C VAL A 288 3.88 0.23 14.50
N SER A 289 4.86 0.23 15.40
CA SER A 289 6.15 -0.44 15.24
C SER A 289 6.33 -1.49 16.33
N TYR A 290 7.28 -2.41 16.15
CA TYR A 290 7.57 -3.44 17.14
C TYR A 290 8.07 -2.87 18.48
N SER A 291 8.74 -1.71 18.43
CA SER A 291 9.26 -1.03 19.61
C SER A 291 8.19 -0.34 20.45
N HIS A 292 6.99 -0.07 19.92
CA HIS A 292 5.94 0.55 20.73
C HIS A 292 5.54 -0.37 21.88
N SER A 293 5.69 0.16 23.09
CA SER A 293 5.20 -0.41 24.35
C SER A 293 3.75 -0.02 24.59
N ASP A 294 3.12 -0.66 25.57
CA ASP A 294 1.78 -0.30 26.01
C ASP A 294 1.73 1.15 26.51
N ASP A 295 2.78 1.62 27.18
CA ASP A 295 2.90 3.01 27.67
C ASP A 295 2.95 4.02 26.51
N ASP A 296 3.63 3.70 25.40
CA ASP A 296 3.65 4.55 24.20
C ASP A 296 2.26 4.68 23.59
N ILE A 297 1.52 3.56 23.56
CA ILE A 297 0.14 3.55 23.06
C ILE A 297 -0.78 4.34 24.00
N ASP A 298 -0.70 4.13 25.30
CA ASP A 298 -1.53 4.84 26.28
C ASP A 298 -1.28 6.34 26.28
N TYR A 299 -0.01 6.74 26.15
CA TYR A 299 0.37 8.14 25.97
C TYR A 299 -0.25 8.71 24.69
N THR A 300 -0.20 7.96 23.59
CA THR A 300 -0.81 8.36 22.31
C THR A 300 -2.32 8.50 22.43
N VAL A 301 -3.02 7.55 23.07
CA VAL A 301 -4.47 7.60 23.32
C VAL A 301 -4.84 8.85 24.11
N LYS A 302 -4.10 9.14 25.20
CA LYS A 302 -4.31 10.35 26.00
C LYS A 302 -4.14 11.62 25.15
N ALA A 303 -3.05 11.71 24.39
CA ALA A 303 -2.77 12.86 23.54
C ALA A 303 -3.84 13.07 22.46
N VAL A 304 -4.32 11.97 21.85
CA VAL A 304 -5.42 12.00 20.88
C VAL A 304 -6.70 12.50 21.55
N GLY A 305 -7.03 12.06 22.76
CA GLY A 305 -8.23 12.53 23.45
C GLY A 305 -8.22 14.01 23.74
N GLU A 306 -7.10 14.55 24.21
CA GLU A 306 -6.94 15.99 24.40
C GLU A 306 -6.99 16.77 23.07
N ALA A 307 -6.47 16.22 21.97
CA ALA A 307 -6.57 16.81 20.65
C ALA A 307 -8.01 16.81 20.11
N LEU A 308 -8.77 15.73 20.35
CA LEU A 308 -10.17 15.62 19.94
C LEU A 308 -11.08 16.59 20.70
N GLN A 309 -10.74 16.99 21.92
CA GLN A 309 -11.47 18.07 22.61
C GLN A 309 -11.36 19.41 21.86
N VAL A 310 -10.18 19.73 21.31
CA VAL A 310 -9.99 20.93 20.47
C VAL A 310 -10.74 20.78 19.15
N TYR A 311 -10.66 19.58 18.55
CA TYR A 311 -11.39 19.24 17.32
C TYR A 311 -12.91 19.46 17.49
N ARG A 312 -13.49 19.01 18.61
CA ARG A 312 -14.90 19.21 18.96
C ARG A 312 -15.28 20.68 18.98
N LYS A 313 -14.49 21.51 19.68
CA LYS A 313 -14.74 22.97 19.71
C LYS A 313 -14.64 23.59 18.32
N ALA A 314 -13.69 23.14 17.49
CA ALA A 314 -13.55 23.61 16.11
C ALA A 314 -14.73 23.22 15.21
N ILE A 315 -15.40 22.08 15.47
CA ILE A 315 -16.66 21.73 14.82
C ILE A 315 -17.72 22.79 15.13
N ASP A 316 -17.87 23.18 16.40
CA ASP A 316 -18.92 24.11 16.83
C ASP A 316 -18.62 25.57 16.44
N GLU A 317 -17.36 25.98 16.52
CA GLU A 317 -17.00 27.40 16.46
C GLU A 317 -16.29 27.82 15.17
N GLY A 318 -15.89 26.84 14.34
CA GLY A 318 -15.11 27.02 13.13
C GLY A 318 -13.62 26.73 13.29
N VAL A 319 -13.05 25.97 12.35
CA VAL A 319 -11.64 25.51 12.38
C VAL A 319 -10.61 26.64 12.35
N GLU A 320 -10.91 27.76 11.69
CA GLU A 320 -10.00 28.90 11.53
C GLU A 320 -9.62 29.58 12.85
N LYS A 321 -10.43 29.41 13.90
CA LYS A 321 -10.12 29.94 15.25
C LYS A 321 -9.01 29.15 15.96
N TYR A 322 -8.80 27.90 15.56
CA TYR A 322 -7.94 26.95 16.24
C TYR A 322 -6.70 26.58 15.41
N LEU A 323 -6.81 26.70 14.10
CA LEU A 323 -5.74 26.36 13.17
C LEU A 323 -4.65 27.44 13.17
N GLN A 324 -3.40 27.00 13.24
CA GLN A 324 -2.22 27.87 13.15
C GLN A 324 -1.49 27.57 11.83
N GLY A 325 -1.64 28.46 10.86
CA GLY A 325 -1.06 28.33 9.53
C GLY A 325 -2.01 27.70 8.52
N ARG A 326 -1.46 27.35 7.35
CA ARG A 326 -2.26 26.88 6.21
C ARG A 326 -2.64 25.38 6.35
N PRO A 327 -3.84 24.99 5.88
CA PRO A 327 -4.18 23.59 5.74
C PRO A 327 -3.20 22.79 4.86
N VAL A 328 -2.96 21.53 5.22
CA VAL A 328 -2.27 20.55 4.39
C VAL A 328 -3.01 20.34 3.07
N LYS A 329 -2.28 20.06 1.98
CA LYS A 329 -2.89 19.77 0.66
C LYS A 329 -2.65 18.32 0.25
N PRO A 330 -3.56 17.68 -0.49
CA PRO A 330 -3.34 16.34 -1.05
C PRO A 330 -2.07 16.28 -1.88
N VAL A 331 -1.30 15.19 -1.79
CA VAL A 331 -0.01 15.06 -2.50
C VAL A 331 -0.20 15.14 -4.01
N ASN A 332 -1.09 14.31 -4.56
CA ASN A 332 -1.43 14.32 -5.97
C ASN A 332 -2.40 15.46 -6.23
N ARG A 333 -1.90 16.53 -6.86
CA ARG A 333 -2.69 17.70 -7.28
C ARG A 333 -2.03 18.35 -8.48
N ARG A 334 -2.84 18.85 -9.41
CA ARG A 334 -2.33 19.47 -10.64
C ARG A 334 -1.58 20.79 -10.38
N PHE A 335 -2.02 21.57 -9.40
CA PHE A 335 -1.46 22.88 -9.07
C PHE A 335 -1.33 23.06 -7.55
N ASN A 336 -0.48 23.99 -7.12
CA ASN A 336 -0.18 24.25 -5.71
C ASN A 336 -1.13 25.21 -5.02
#